data_AF-A0A2D8EJ10-F1
#
_entry.id   AF-A0A2D8EJ10-F1
#
_cell.length_a   1.000
_cell.length_b   1.000
_cell.length_c   1.000
_cell.angle_alpha   90.00
_cell.angle_beta   90.00
_cell.angle_gamma   90.00
#
_symmetry.space_group_name_H-M   'P 1'
#
loop_
_entity.id
_entity.type
_entity.pdbx_description
1 polymer ?
#
loop_
_entity_poly.entity_id
_entity_poly.type
_entity_poly.pdbx_seq_one_letter_code
_entity_poly.pdbx_strand_id
1 'polypeptide(L)'
;MSLYKKIKSLGVEDDTTVTFSYEDGCDVFHFNETHIETAMSQTGFATTLAEAVAEGILYKNGNEILDEMREEGLLDEYERGDESFVEFVAEAIEENHWNYCWFEHSTEKYDHKRGYTELSAEFAVPLSELKDEPFPLPGWKASVQTPNGYLTVDR
;
A
#
# COMPACT_ATOMS: atom_id res chain seq x y z
N MET A 1 7.85 -20.62 7.87
CA MET A 1 7.33 -20.18 9.18
C MET A 1 6.56 -18.88 8.93
N SER A 2 5.34 -18.71 9.44
CA SER A 2 4.55 -17.49 9.19
C SER A 2 5.15 -16.27 9.88
N LEU A 3 4.87 -15.07 9.37
CA LEU A 3 5.31 -13.79 9.96
C LEU A 3 4.88 -13.70 11.44
N TYR A 4 3.61 -14.01 11.73
CA TYR A 4 3.09 -14.05 13.10
C TYR A 4 3.93 -14.94 14.03
N LYS A 5 4.19 -16.21 13.63
CA LYS A 5 4.99 -17.14 14.45
C LYS A 5 6.41 -16.62 14.69
N LYS A 6 7.01 -15.98 13.68
CA LYS A 6 8.34 -15.35 13.80
C LYS A 6 8.30 -14.22 14.82
N ILE A 7 7.34 -13.28 14.71
CA ILE A 7 7.20 -12.15 15.64
C ILE A 7 6.90 -12.63 17.07
N LYS A 8 5.95 -13.56 17.25
CA LYS A 8 5.63 -14.13 18.57
C LYS A 8 6.81 -14.82 19.24
N SER A 9 7.68 -15.47 18.46
CA SER A 9 8.89 -16.12 19.01
C SER A 9 9.87 -15.13 19.66
N LEU A 10 9.74 -13.83 19.35
CA LEU A 10 10.53 -12.74 19.93
C LEU A 10 9.89 -12.13 21.18
N GLY A 11 8.77 -12.67 21.66
CA GLY A 11 8.09 -12.21 22.89
C GLY A 11 7.23 -10.96 22.69
N VAL A 12 6.72 -10.73 21.48
CA VAL A 12 5.83 -9.61 21.17
C VAL A 12 4.37 -9.98 21.50
N GLU A 13 3.63 -9.05 22.10
CA GLU A 13 2.22 -9.22 22.46
C GLU A 13 1.28 -9.08 21.26
N ASP A 14 0.10 -9.68 21.34
CA ASP A 14 -0.83 -9.74 20.19
C ASP A 14 -1.44 -8.38 19.80
N ASP A 15 -1.49 -7.44 20.74
CA ASP A 15 -1.98 -6.08 20.54
C ASP A 15 -0.92 -5.13 19.95
N THR A 16 0.32 -5.60 19.79
CA THR A 16 1.40 -4.78 19.23
C THR A 16 1.14 -4.49 17.75
N THR A 17 1.26 -3.23 17.36
CA THR A 17 1.10 -2.78 15.98
C THR A 17 2.23 -3.29 15.08
N VAL A 18 1.84 -3.84 13.94
CA VAL A 18 2.71 -4.15 12.81
C VAL A 18 2.42 -3.14 11.71
N THR A 19 3.46 -2.45 11.26
CA THR A 19 3.40 -1.48 10.17
C THR A 19 3.78 -2.16 8.87
N PHE A 20 2.93 -2.07 7.86
CA PHE A 20 3.21 -2.48 6.50
C PHE A 20 3.49 -1.24 5.67
N SER A 21 4.68 -1.17 5.06
CA SER A 21 5.03 -0.09 4.15
C SER A 21 5.40 -0.61 2.76
N TYR A 22 5.02 0.13 1.74
CA TYR A 22 5.44 -0.08 0.36
C TYR A 22 5.91 1.24 -0.21
N GLU A 23 7.06 1.20 -0.88
CA GLU A 23 7.73 2.35 -1.47
C GLU A 23 8.23 1.92 -2.85
N ASP A 24 7.89 2.70 -3.87
CA ASP A 24 8.39 2.50 -5.23
C ASP A 24 8.50 3.84 -5.94
N GLY A 25 9.32 3.92 -6.98
CA GLY A 25 9.52 5.15 -7.70
C GLY A 25 10.32 4.99 -8.97
N CYS A 26 10.34 6.04 -9.78
CA CYS A 26 11.10 6.05 -11.01
C CYS A 26 11.65 7.43 -11.36
N ASP A 27 12.61 7.45 -12.28
CA ASP A 27 13.05 8.67 -12.93
C ASP A 27 11.91 9.26 -13.76
N VAL A 28 11.70 10.57 -13.65
CA VAL A 28 10.61 11.30 -14.29
C VAL A 28 11.09 12.58 -14.94
N PHE A 29 10.27 13.09 -15.86
CA PHE A 29 10.34 14.48 -16.29
C PHE A 29 9.30 15.28 -15.52
N HIS A 30 9.70 16.11 -14.54
CA HIS A 30 8.74 16.84 -13.70
C HIS A 30 8.24 18.16 -14.30
N PHE A 31 8.90 18.67 -15.35
CA PHE A 31 8.57 19.97 -15.95
C PHE A 31 7.20 20.02 -16.65
N ASN A 32 6.60 18.86 -16.94
CA ASN A 32 5.27 18.73 -17.52
C ASN A 32 4.19 18.51 -16.46
N GLU A 33 4.56 18.51 -15.17
CA GLU A 33 3.67 18.31 -14.02
C GLU A 33 2.93 16.96 -13.98
N THR A 34 3.29 15.97 -14.82
CA THR A 34 2.67 14.63 -14.86
C THR A 34 3.50 13.54 -14.18
N HIS A 35 4.37 13.94 -13.25
CA HIS A 35 5.43 13.07 -12.72
C HIS A 35 4.88 11.98 -11.78
N ILE A 36 3.80 12.25 -11.06
CA ILE A 36 3.17 11.29 -10.16
C ILE A 36 2.42 10.22 -10.98
N GLU A 37 1.67 10.63 -12.00
CA GLU A 37 0.99 9.71 -12.92
C GLU A 37 2.00 8.86 -13.70
N THR A 38 3.12 9.47 -14.11
CA THR A 38 4.23 8.73 -14.74
C THR A 38 4.81 7.70 -13.77
N ALA A 39 5.06 8.08 -12.52
CA ALA A 39 5.60 7.16 -11.52
C ALA A 39 4.64 6.01 -11.26
N MET A 40 3.35 6.28 -11.03
CA MET A 40 2.33 5.25 -10.81
C MET A 40 2.28 4.26 -11.97
N SER A 41 2.21 4.77 -13.20
CA SER A 41 2.12 3.95 -14.41
C SER A 41 3.37 3.10 -14.65
N GLN A 42 4.57 3.62 -14.34
CA GLN A 42 5.83 2.90 -14.58
C GLN A 42 6.13 1.85 -13.52
N THR A 43 5.73 2.08 -12.27
CA THR A 43 6.00 1.15 -11.15
C THR A 43 4.88 0.14 -10.95
N GLY A 44 3.66 0.42 -11.42
CA GLY A 44 2.48 -0.37 -11.08
C GLY A 44 2.03 -0.15 -9.63
N PHE A 45 2.39 0.99 -9.03
CA PHE A 45 2.12 1.28 -7.63
C PHE A 45 0.63 1.18 -7.28
N ALA A 46 -0.25 1.72 -8.13
CA ALA A 46 -1.69 1.68 -7.92
C ALA A 46 -2.23 0.24 -7.89
N THR A 47 -1.74 -0.65 -8.76
CA THR A 47 -2.08 -2.07 -8.75
C THR A 47 -1.61 -2.75 -7.45
N THR A 48 -0.35 -2.55 -7.05
CA THR A 48 0.18 -3.14 -5.81
C THR A 48 -0.58 -2.65 -4.57
N LEU A 49 -0.97 -1.38 -4.55
CA LEU A 49 -1.80 -0.81 -3.49
C LEU A 49 -3.21 -1.41 -3.52
N ALA A 50 -3.83 -1.50 -4.70
CA ALA A 50 -5.15 -2.10 -4.91
C ALA A 50 -5.20 -3.55 -4.44
N GLU A 51 -4.22 -4.38 -4.77
CA GLU A 51 -4.10 -5.77 -4.29
C GLU A 51 -4.09 -5.83 -2.75
N ALA A 52 -3.31 -4.95 -2.13
CA ALA A 52 -3.16 -4.90 -0.68
C ALA A 52 -4.50 -4.54 0.01
N VAL A 53 -5.20 -3.53 -0.52
CA VAL A 53 -6.46 -3.04 0.05
C VAL A 53 -7.68 -3.86 -0.36
N ALA A 54 -7.68 -4.57 -1.49
CA ALA A 54 -8.84 -5.32 -2.00
C ALA A 54 -8.85 -6.81 -1.61
N GLU A 55 -7.68 -7.44 -1.46
CA GLU A 55 -7.58 -8.90 -1.28
C GLU A 55 -6.77 -9.31 -0.04
N GLY A 56 -6.06 -8.37 0.59
CA GLY A 56 -5.12 -8.65 1.67
C GLY A 56 -5.66 -8.48 3.08
N ILE A 57 -4.75 -8.58 4.07
CA ILE A 57 -5.05 -8.28 5.46
C ILE A 57 -5.58 -6.85 5.64
N LEU A 58 -5.16 -5.93 4.77
CA LEU A 58 -5.61 -4.55 4.82
C LEU A 58 -7.08 -4.43 4.43
N TYR A 59 -7.57 -5.21 3.46
CA TYR A 59 -9.01 -5.27 3.14
C TYR A 59 -9.88 -5.49 4.38
N LYS A 60 -9.43 -6.36 5.29
CA LYS A 60 -10.15 -6.69 6.52
C LYS A 60 -9.89 -5.70 7.66
N ASN A 61 -8.73 -5.04 7.64
CA ASN A 61 -8.21 -4.29 8.77
C ASN A 61 -7.44 -3.03 8.31
N GLY A 62 -7.88 -1.85 8.72
CA GLY A 62 -7.14 -0.61 8.49
C GLY A 62 -7.24 -0.03 7.08
N ASN A 63 -8.20 -0.48 6.28
CA ASN A 63 -8.46 0.05 4.94
C ASN A 63 -9.59 1.08 4.96
N GLU A 64 -9.20 2.34 5.20
CA GLU A 64 -10.08 3.50 5.03
C GLU A 64 -10.29 3.83 3.54
N ILE A 65 -9.38 3.41 2.66
CA ILE A 65 -9.41 3.73 1.22
C ILE A 65 -10.65 3.13 0.55
N LEU A 66 -10.91 1.83 0.71
CA LEU A 66 -12.10 1.22 0.11
C LEU A 66 -13.39 1.69 0.75
N ASP A 67 -13.37 2.04 2.03
CA ASP A 67 -14.54 2.59 2.71
C ASP A 67 -14.84 3.98 2.14
N GLU A 68 -13.84 4.84 1.98
CA GLU A 68 -13.97 6.15 1.34
C GLU A 68 -14.43 6.03 -0.13
N MET A 69 -13.87 5.10 -0.91
CA MET A 69 -14.32 4.84 -2.28
C MET A 69 -15.80 4.41 -2.34
N ARG A 70 -16.29 3.64 -1.36
CA ARG A 70 -17.70 3.24 -1.27
C ARG A 70 -18.59 4.41 -0.87
N GLU A 71 -18.15 5.22 0.10
CA GLU A 71 -18.88 6.38 0.59
C GLU A 71 -19.05 7.45 -0.51
N GLU A 72 -18.02 7.62 -1.34
CA GLU A 72 -17.98 8.59 -2.43
C GLU A 72 -18.55 8.05 -3.76
N GLY A 73 -19.04 6.79 -3.79
CA GLY A 73 -19.65 6.18 -4.97
C GLY A 73 -18.67 5.84 -6.10
N LEU A 74 -17.36 5.83 -5.82
CA LEU A 74 -16.31 5.53 -6.81
C LEU A 74 -16.33 4.08 -7.29
N LEU A 75 -17.04 3.20 -6.57
CA LEU A 75 -17.19 1.78 -6.91
C LEU A 75 -18.57 1.43 -7.49
N ASP A 76 -19.43 2.42 -7.77
CA ASP A 76 -20.82 2.18 -8.19
C ASP A 76 -20.92 1.54 -9.57
N GLU A 77 -19.95 1.78 -10.45
CA GLU A 77 -19.91 1.22 -11.81
C GLU A 77 -19.32 -0.20 -11.85
N TYR A 78 -18.77 -0.70 -10.73
CA TYR A 78 -18.21 -2.04 -10.69
C TYR A 78 -19.30 -3.12 -10.70
N GLU A 79 -19.31 -3.94 -11.75
CA GLU A 79 -20.21 -5.09 -11.84
C GLU A 79 -19.69 -6.27 -11.01
N ARG A 80 -20.40 -6.58 -9.92
CA ARG A 80 -20.03 -7.70 -9.03
C ARG A 80 -19.99 -9.02 -9.79
N GLY A 81 -18.86 -9.72 -9.67
CA GLY A 81 -18.64 -11.02 -10.31
C GLY A 81 -17.76 -10.92 -11.55
N ASP A 82 -17.39 -9.71 -11.97
CA ASP A 82 -16.22 -9.52 -12.81
C ASP A 82 -14.96 -9.92 -12.02
N GLU A 83 -14.01 -10.62 -12.64
CA GLU A 83 -12.78 -11.09 -11.97
C GLU A 83 -11.71 -9.98 -11.95
N SER A 84 -12.12 -8.71 -12.10
CA SER A 84 -11.31 -7.52 -12.35
C SER A 84 -11.32 -6.50 -11.21
N PHE A 85 -11.83 -6.85 -10.02
CA PHE A 85 -12.01 -5.88 -8.93
C PHE A 85 -10.73 -5.11 -8.55
N VAL A 86 -9.58 -5.79 -8.53
CA VAL A 86 -8.28 -5.16 -8.25
C VAL A 86 -7.93 -4.12 -9.32
N GLU A 87 -8.15 -4.44 -10.60
CA GLU A 87 -7.90 -3.52 -11.70
C GLU A 87 -8.81 -2.29 -11.59
N PHE A 88 -10.10 -2.50 -11.28
CA PHE A 88 -11.05 -1.41 -11.07
C PHE A 88 -10.65 -0.50 -9.90
N VAL A 89 -10.20 -1.06 -8.78
CA VAL A 89 -9.71 -0.29 -7.63
C VAL A 89 -8.43 0.47 -8.00
N ALA A 90 -7.52 -0.14 -8.76
CA ALA A 90 -6.30 0.53 -9.21
C ALA A 90 -6.61 1.73 -10.12
N GLU A 91 -7.54 1.58 -11.06
CA GLU A 91 -8.02 2.69 -11.91
C GLU A 91 -8.64 3.81 -11.06
N ALA A 92 -9.49 3.46 -10.09
CA ALA A 92 -10.06 4.44 -9.17
C ALA A 92 -8.99 5.20 -8.38
N ILE A 93 -7.91 4.52 -7.94
CA ILE A 93 -6.74 5.14 -7.31
C ILE A 93 -6.07 6.12 -8.28
N GLU A 94 -5.72 5.69 -9.49
CA GLU A 94 -5.03 6.53 -10.47
C GLU A 94 -5.83 7.77 -10.86
N GLU A 95 -7.15 7.66 -11.02
CA GLU A 95 -7.99 8.78 -11.43
C GLU A 95 -8.29 9.77 -10.30
N ASN A 96 -8.36 9.30 -9.05
CA ASN A 96 -8.88 10.10 -7.95
C ASN A 96 -7.85 10.45 -6.87
N HIS A 97 -6.62 9.93 -6.93
CA HIS A 97 -5.58 10.19 -5.91
C HIS A 97 -5.35 11.67 -5.59
N TRP A 98 -5.58 12.60 -6.52
CA TRP A 98 -5.46 14.04 -6.24
C TRP A 98 -6.49 14.58 -5.24
N ASN A 99 -7.62 13.89 -5.09
CA ASN A 99 -8.71 14.28 -4.21
C ASN A 99 -8.57 13.67 -2.80
N TYR A 100 -7.73 12.65 -2.64
CA TYR A 100 -7.66 11.82 -1.44
C TYR A 100 -6.23 11.53 -1.02
N CYS A 101 -5.96 11.46 0.28
CA CYS A 101 -4.62 11.18 0.81
C CYS A 101 -4.35 9.66 0.93
N TRP A 102 -4.61 8.89 -0.13
CA TRP A 102 -4.49 7.43 -0.11
C TRP A 102 -3.04 6.92 -0.07
N PHE A 103 -2.10 7.73 -0.56
CA PHE A 103 -0.67 7.45 -0.49
C PHE A 103 0.10 8.78 -0.48
N GLU A 104 1.37 8.73 -0.09
CA GLU A 104 2.27 9.87 -0.14
C GLU A 104 3.12 9.84 -1.42
N HIS A 105 3.52 11.01 -1.88
CA HIS A 105 4.46 11.14 -2.99
C HIS A 105 5.49 12.23 -2.71
N SER A 106 6.73 11.99 -3.15
CA SER A 106 7.83 12.95 -3.05
C SER A 106 8.58 13.01 -4.36
N THR A 107 9.02 14.21 -4.77
CA THR A 107 9.79 14.39 -6.00
C THR A 107 11.09 15.11 -5.75
N GLU A 108 12.19 14.37 -5.91
CA GLU A 108 13.53 14.93 -5.90
C GLU A 108 13.85 15.50 -7.29
N LYS A 109 14.19 16.80 -7.35
CA LYS A 109 14.51 17.48 -8.62
C LYS A 109 16.01 17.51 -8.84
N TYR A 110 16.50 16.78 -9.83
CA TYR A 110 17.91 16.76 -10.22
C TYR A 110 18.29 18.00 -11.04
N ASP A 111 17.42 18.41 -11.96
CA ASP A 111 17.56 19.63 -12.76
C ASP A 111 16.19 20.21 -13.15
N HIS A 112 16.17 21.21 -14.03
CA HIS A 112 14.94 21.86 -14.50
C HIS A 112 13.93 20.89 -15.12
N LYS A 113 14.38 19.77 -15.69
CA LYS A 113 13.53 18.81 -16.41
C LYS A 113 13.38 17.49 -15.67
N ARG A 114 14.48 16.98 -15.11
CA ARG A 114 14.58 15.60 -14.60
C ARG A 114 14.52 15.57 -13.08
N GLY A 115 13.96 14.48 -12.57
CA GLY A 115 13.91 14.16 -11.16
C GLY A 115 13.56 12.70 -10.95
N TYR A 116 13.36 12.34 -9.69
CA TYR A 116 12.88 11.04 -9.27
C TYR A 116 11.64 11.23 -8.41
N THR A 117 10.56 10.54 -8.74
CA THR A 117 9.33 10.56 -7.95
C THR A 117 9.19 9.23 -7.23
N GLU A 118 9.08 9.32 -5.91
CA GLU A 118 8.81 8.22 -4.99
C GLU A 118 7.34 8.29 -4.57
N LEU A 119 6.71 7.13 -4.52
CA LEU A 119 5.37 6.87 -4.05
C LEU A 119 5.46 5.94 -2.84
N SER A 120 4.70 6.23 -1.78
CA SER A 120 4.74 5.42 -0.58
C SER A 120 3.38 5.27 0.08
N ALA A 121 3.10 4.10 0.63
CA ALA A 121 1.90 3.82 1.40
C ALA A 121 2.27 3.08 2.69
N GLU A 122 1.58 3.42 3.78
CA GLU A 122 1.79 2.83 5.09
C GLU A 122 0.45 2.44 5.74
N PHE A 123 0.39 1.23 6.28
CA PHE A 123 -0.78 0.73 7.01
C PHE A 123 -0.37 0.08 8.33
N ALA A 124 -1.21 0.23 9.34
CA ALA A 124 -0.97 -0.30 10.67
C ALA A 124 -2.06 -1.32 11.05
N VAL A 125 -1.65 -2.53 11.44
CA VAL A 125 -2.56 -3.57 11.92
C VAL A 125 -2.05 -4.22 13.20
N PRO A 126 -2.92 -4.64 14.13
CA PRO A 126 -2.50 -5.42 15.29
C PRO A 126 -1.89 -6.77 14.90
N LEU A 127 -0.89 -7.25 15.64
CA LEU A 127 -0.27 -8.56 15.42
C LEU A 127 -1.29 -9.72 15.48
N SER A 128 -2.37 -9.58 16.26
CA SER A 128 -3.46 -10.55 16.35
C SER A 128 -4.07 -10.90 14.99
N GLU A 129 -4.14 -9.93 14.09
CA GLU A 129 -4.74 -10.09 12.76
C GLU A 129 -3.90 -10.97 11.84
N LEU A 130 -2.62 -11.18 12.17
CA LEU A 130 -1.69 -12.02 11.40
C LEU A 130 -1.74 -13.51 11.78
N LYS A 131 -2.58 -13.92 12.74
CA LYS A 131 -2.65 -15.30 13.27
C LYS A 131 -3.03 -16.33 12.23
N ASP A 132 -4.07 -16.01 11.46
CA ASP A 132 -4.77 -16.96 10.60
C ASP A 132 -4.38 -16.79 9.11
N GLU A 133 -3.46 -15.87 8.82
CA GLU A 133 -3.32 -15.25 7.51
C GLU A 133 -1.90 -15.42 6.93
N PRO A 134 -1.65 -16.42 6.06
CA PRO A 134 -0.47 -16.48 5.22
C PRO A 134 -0.71 -15.66 3.94
N PHE A 135 -0.69 -14.33 4.02
CA PHE A 135 -0.95 -13.50 2.83
C PHE A 135 0.36 -12.95 2.26
N PRO A 136 0.65 -13.20 0.98
CA PRO A 136 1.72 -12.50 0.30
C PRO A 136 1.28 -11.04 0.13
N LEU A 137 2.05 -10.11 0.68
CA LEU A 137 1.99 -8.70 0.33
C LEU A 137 3.27 -8.45 -0.46
N PRO A 138 3.38 -8.97 -1.70
CA PRO A 138 4.64 -8.98 -2.42
C PRO A 138 5.19 -7.56 -2.56
N GLY A 139 6.44 -7.35 -2.17
CA GLY A 139 7.10 -6.04 -2.26
C GLY A 139 6.87 -5.13 -1.05
N TRP A 140 5.94 -5.47 -0.14
CA TRP A 140 5.74 -4.74 1.10
C TRP A 140 6.80 -5.14 2.15
N LYS A 141 7.06 -4.21 3.08
CA LYS A 141 7.88 -4.44 4.27
C LYS A 141 6.99 -4.44 5.50
N ALA A 142 7.08 -5.48 6.31
CA ALA A 142 6.46 -5.52 7.62
C ALA A 142 7.48 -5.12 8.69
N SER A 143 7.18 -4.09 9.48
CA SER A 143 7.99 -3.64 10.61
C SER A 143 7.22 -3.73 11.92
N VAL A 144 7.89 -4.20 12.98
CA VAL A 144 7.32 -4.29 14.33
C VAL A 144 8.39 -4.01 15.37
N GLN A 145 8.00 -3.31 16.43
CA GLN A 145 8.86 -3.10 17.59
C GLN A 145 8.90 -4.35 18.46
N THR A 146 10.10 -4.85 18.73
CA THR A 146 10.34 -5.99 19.62
C THR A 146 11.13 -5.55 20.86
N PRO A 147 11.18 -6.36 21.93
CA PRO A 147 12.00 -6.04 23.10
C PRO A 147 13.49 -5.82 22.80
N ASN A 148 13.99 -6.34 21.67
CA ASN A 148 15.39 -6.25 21.26
C ASN A 148 15.64 -5.25 20.12
N GLY A 149 14.65 -4.40 19.78
CA GLY A 149 14.71 -3.46 18.66
C GLY A 149 13.68 -3.73 17.58
N TYR A 150 13.82 -3.09 16.42
CA TYR A 150 12.89 -3.27 15.30
C TYR A 150 13.20 -4.53 14.50
N LEU A 151 12.16 -5.30 14.19
CA LEU A 151 12.22 -6.34 13.19
C LEU A 151 11.55 -5.82 11.92
N THR A 152 12.29 -5.80 10.81
CA THR A 152 11.74 -5.53 9.47
C THR A 152 11.89 -6.78 8.59
N VAL A 153 10.85 -7.12 7.84
CA VAL A 153 10.79 -8.32 7.00
C VAL A 153 10.11 -8.00 5.66
N ASP A 154 10.78 -8.31 4.56
CA ASP A 154 10.20 -8.23 3.20
C ASP A 154 9.12 -9.31 3.02
N ARG A 155 8.05 -8.97 2.30
CA ARG A 155 6.85 -9.80 2.13
C ARG A 155 6.65 -10.30 0.72
#